data_AF-A0A958X6L6-F1
#
_entry.id   AF-A0A958X6L6-F1
#
_cell.length_a   1.000
_cell.length_b   1.000
_cell.length_c   1.000
_cell.angle_alpha   90.00
_cell.angle_beta   90.00
_cell.angle_gamma   90.00
#
_symmetry.space_group_name_H-M   'P 1'
#
loop_
_entity.id
_entity.type
_entity.pdbx_description
1 polymer ?
#
loop_
_entity_poly.entity_id
_entity_poly.type
_entity_poly.pdbx_seq_one_letter_code
_entity_poly.pdbx_strand_id
1 'polypeptide(L)'
;MKKHLPATVTSAYPSNTDICVIARQAVERFLKSPSTAEFPSCREITITELGDDKYRVTGYVDAQNSFGVEIRSQYMVELKDQGDGNNWTTLDIKIE
;
A
#
# COMPACT_ATOMS: atom_id res chain seq x y z
N MET A 1 25.15 -6.72 24.68
CA MET A 1 25.30 -5.26 24.91
C MET A 1 26.17 -4.66 23.82
N LYS A 2 25.60 -3.84 22.93
CA LYS A 2 26.24 -2.61 22.44
C LYS A 2 25.10 -1.60 22.20
N LYS A 3 24.97 -0.65 23.11
CA LYS A 3 24.19 0.58 22.92
C LYS A 3 25.11 1.56 22.18
N HIS A 4 24.64 2.11 21.07
CA HIS A 4 24.99 3.47 20.67
C HIS A 4 23.86 4.05 19.81
N LEU A 5 23.27 5.12 20.32
CA LEU A 5 22.49 6.16 19.63
C LEU A 5 23.12 7.48 20.11
N PRO A 6 23.23 8.57 19.31
CA PRO A 6 22.10 9.10 18.53
C PRO A 6 22.42 9.88 17.21
N ALA A 7 21.58 9.68 16.20
CA ALA A 7 21.14 10.69 15.22
C ALA A 7 19.81 10.15 14.66
N THR A 8 18.71 10.88 14.85
CA THR A 8 17.31 10.56 14.46
C THR A 8 17.09 9.14 13.95
N VAL A 9 16.66 8.23 14.83
CA VAL A 9 16.21 6.88 14.44
C VAL A 9 14.90 7.04 13.69
N THR A 10 14.97 7.35 12.40
CA THR A 10 13.95 6.92 11.46
C THR A 10 13.97 5.40 11.53
N SER A 11 12.86 4.79 11.94
CA SER A 11 12.73 3.34 11.92
C SER A 11 13.15 2.83 10.54
N ALA A 12 14.07 1.86 10.48
CA ALA A 12 14.46 1.20 9.23
C ALA A 12 13.28 0.44 8.58
N TYR A 13 12.17 0.31 9.32
CA TYR A 13 10.91 -0.26 8.84
C TYR A 13 9.90 0.85 8.52
N PRO A 14 9.20 0.74 7.38
CA PRO A 14 8.15 1.67 6.99
C PRO A 14 6.95 1.56 7.94
N SER A 15 6.27 2.68 8.18
CA SER A 15 5.07 2.66 9.01
C SER A 15 3.89 2.03 8.28
N ASN A 16 2.89 1.55 9.01
CA ASN A 16 1.63 1.09 8.41
C ASN A 16 0.97 2.17 7.53
N THR A 17 1.15 3.45 7.86
CA THR A 17 0.66 4.56 7.05
C THR A 17 1.41 4.65 5.72
N ASP A 18 2.73 4.47 5.72
CA ASP A 18 3.52 4.51 4.48
C ASP A 18 3.15 3.34 3.56
N ILE A 19 3.11 2.12 4.11
CA ILE A 19 2.70 0.90 3.40
C ILE A 19 1.28 1.08 2.81
N CYS A 20 0.36 1.62 3.60
CA CYS A 20 -1.00 1.93 3.19
C CYS A 20 -1.05 2.90 2.00
N VAL A 21 -0.34 4.03 2.08
CA VAL A 21 -0.33 5.06 1.05
C VAL A 21 0.27 4.51 -0.25
N ILE A 22 1.34 3.74 -0.15
CA ILE A 22 2.01 3.14 -1.31
C ILE A 22 1.11 2.09 -1.97
N ALA A 23 0.40 1.27 -1.19
CA ALA A 23 -0.57 0.32 -1.73
C ALA A 23 -1.70 1.05 -2.49
N ARG A 24 -2.24 2.14 -1.94
CA ARG A 24 -3.27 2.95 -2.62
C ARG A 24 -2.78 3.51 -3.94
N GLN A 25 -1.57 4.05 -3.97
CA GLN A 25 -0.96 4.57 -5.21
C GLN A 25 -0.79 3.46 -6.26
N ALA A 26 -0.44 2.24 -5.84
CA ALA A 26 -0.37 1.10 -6.75
C ALA A 26 -1.76 0.73 -7.31
N VAL A 27 -2.78 0.68 -6.45
CA VAL A 27 -4.18 0.42 -6.88
C VAL A 27 -4.69 1.50 -7.81
N GLU A 28 -4.53 2.77 -7.43
CA GLU A 28 -4.98 3.93 -8.20
C GLU A 28 -4.43 3.90 -9.64
N ARG A 29 -3.13 3.61 -9.80
CA ARG A 29 -2.48 3.50 -11.11
C ARG A 29 -3.01 2.34 -11.98
N PHE A 30 -3.63 1.34 -11.36
CA PHE A 30 -4.17 0.17 -12.07
C PHE A 30 -5.64 0.35 -12.49
N LEU A 31 -6.37 1.28 -11.86
CA LEU A 31 -7.77 1.55 -12.15
C LEU A 31 -7.98 2.18 -13.54
N LYS A 32 -9.17 1.95 -14.12
CA LYS A 32 -9.56 2.55 -15.42
C LYS A 32 -9.78 4.06 -15.33
N SER A 33 -10.26 4.54 -14.18
CA SER A 33 -10.51 5.95 -13.90
C SER A 33 -9.82 6.35 -12.58
N PRO A 34 -8.47 6.45 -12.56
CA PRO A 34 -7.69 6.68 -11.34
C PRO A 34 -8.17 7.86 -10.49
N SER A 35 -8.55 8.97 -11.15
CA SER A 35 -9.01 10.19 -10.49
C SER A 35 -10.37 10.06 -9.77
N THR A 36 -11.05 8.93 -9.91
CA THR A 36 -12.33 8.64 -9.22
C THR A 36 -12.14 7.72 -8.02
N ALA A 37 -10.90 7.29 -7.73
CA ALA A 37 -10.62 6.33 -6.68
C ALA A 37 -10.79 6.95 -5.29
N GLU A 38 -11.68 6.36 -4.49
CA GLU A 38 -11.84 6.66 -3.07
C GLU A 38 -11.46 5.44 -2.23
N PHE A 39 -10.59 5.66 -1.25
CA PHE A 39 -10.05 4.61 -0.39
C PHE A 39 -10.50 4.81 1.07
N PRO A 40 -10.67 3.73 1.85
CA PRO A 40 -11.00 3.82 3.28
C PRO A 40 -9.90 4.50 4.10
N SER A 41 -10.04 4.60 5.43
CA SER A 41 -8.92 4.98 6.29
C SER A 41 -7.79 3.92 6.27
N CYS A 42 -6.54 4.32 6.53
CA CYS A 42 -5.45 3.34 6.73
C CYS A 42 -5.66 2.46 7.97
N ARG A 43 -6.60 2.83 8.84
CA ARG A 43 -7.01 2.01 10.00
C ARG A 43 -7.99 0.90 9.63
N GLU A 44 -8.56 0.93 8.42
CA GLU A 44 -9.59 0.00 7.96
C GLU A 44 -9.06 -0.99 6.91
N ILE A 45 -7.77 -0.91 6.58
CA ILE A 45 -7.09 -1.88 5.72
C ILE A 45 -6.35 -2.92 6.57
N THR A 46 -6.07 -4.06 5.97
CA THR A 46 -5.23 -5.09 6.59
C THR A 46 -3.85 -5.07 5.94
N ILE A 47 -2.81 -5.01 6.77
CA ILE A 47 -1.42 -5.12 6.35
C ILE A 47 -0.86 -6.39 7.01
N THR A 48 -0.30 -7.27 6.18
CA THR A 48 0.39 -8.49 6.62
C THR A 48 1.84 -8.44 6.17
N GLU A 49 2.76 -8.51 7.12
CA GLU A 49 4.19 -8.69 6.82
C GLU A 49 4.45 -10.12 6.32
N LEU A 50 5.11 -10.24 5.18
CA LEU A 50 5.45 -11.53 4.57
C LEU A 50 6.93 -11.93 4.80
N GLY A 51 7.72 -11.05 5.43
CA GLY A 51 9.17 -11.17 5.54
C GLY A 51 9.92 -10.65 4.30
N ASP A 52 11.25 -10.55 4.37
CA ASP A 52 12.11 -10.02 3.29
C ASP A 52 11.67 -8.64 2.75
N ASP A 53 11.24 -7.76 3.64
CA ASP A 53 10.73 -6.42 3.32
C ASP A 53 9.50 -6.44 2.39
N LYS A 54 8.74 -7.54 2.42
CA LYS A 54 7.49 -7.71 1.66
C LYS A 54 6.27 -7.55 2.54
N TYR A 55 5.25 -6.94 1.97
CA TYR A 55 3.99 -6.63 2.63
C TYR A 55 2.83 -6.98 1.72
N ARG A 56 1.81 -7.63 2.26
CA ARG A 56 0.51 -7.79 1.60
C ARG A 56 -0.48 -6.83 2.22
N VAL A 57 -1.14 -6.05 1.36
CA VAL A 57 -2.13 -5.06 1.76
C VAL A 57 -3.48 -5.40 1.13
N THR A 58 -4.51 -5.52 1.94
CA THR A 58 -5.89 -5.76 1.46
C THR A 58 -6.83 -4.68 1.97
N GLY A 59 -7.76 -4.26 1.11
CA GLY A 59 -8.78 -3.26 1.41
C GLY A 59 -9.81 -3.18 0.30
N TYR A 60 -10.55 -2.08 0.24
CA TYR A 60 -11.46 -1.79 -0.86
C TYR A 60 -11.17 -0.43 -1.50
N VAL A 61 -11.62 -0.26 -2.73
CA VAL A 61 -11.62 1.02 -3.45
C VAL A 61 -12.98 1.21 -4.10
N ASP A 62 -13.53 2.41 -3.96
CA ASP A 62 -14.69 2.86 -4.74
C ASP A 62 -14.14 3.59 -5.96
N ALA A 63 -14.49 3.15 -7.18
CA ALA A 63 -13.99 3.79 -8.40
C ALA A 63 -14.96 3.59 -9.57
N GLN A 64 -14.92 4.51 -10.54
CA GLN A 64 -15.71 4.37 -11.75
C GLN A 64 -15.09 3.34 -12.72
N ASN A 65 -15.94 2.48 -13.27
CA ASN A 65 -15.57 1.62 -14.41
C ASN A 65 -15.65 2.39 -15.74
N SER A 66 -15.40 1.70 -16.86
CA SER A 66 -15.43 2.30 -18.21
C SER A 66 -16.81 2.81 -18.67
N PHE A 67 -17.87 2.56 -17.90
CA PHE A 67 -19.23 3.06 -18.16
C PHE A 67 -19.61 4.23 -17.25
N GLY A 68 -18.68 4.73 -16.41
CA GLY A 68 -18.93 5.83 -15.48
C GLY A 68 -19.74 5.43 -14.25
N VAL A 69 -19.92 4.13 -14.00
CA VAL A 69 -20.60 3.62 -12.80
C VAL A 69 -19.57 3.41 -11.71
N GLU A 70 -19.83 3.99 -10.54
CA GLU A 70 -19.04 3.77 -9.33
C GLU A 70 -19.31 2.38 -8.74
N ILE A 71 -18.24 1.62 -8.51
CA ILE A 71 -18.29 0.26 -7.96
C ILE A 71 -17.26 0.18 -6.84
N ARG A 72 -17.67 -0.46 -5.73
CA ARG A 72 -16.76 -0.91 -4.69
C ARG A 72 -16.11 -2.23 -5.08
N SER A 73 -14.80 -2.25 -5.21
CA SER A 73 -14.02 -3.47 -5.44
C SER A 73 -13.08 -3.77 -4.28
N GLN A 74 -12.89 -5.06 -3.99
CA GLN A 74 -11.83 -5.47 -3.06
C GLN A 74 -10.49 -5.45 -3.81
N TYR A 75 -9.41 -5.14 -3.11
CA TYR A 75 -8.08 -5.22 -3.68
C TYR A 75 -7.12 -5.98 -2.76
N MET A 76 -6.09 -6.53 -3.40
CA MET A 76 -4.89 -7.05 -2.75
C MET A 76 -3.67 -6.51 -3.52
N VAL A 77 -2.69 -5.97 -2.79
CA VAL A 77 -1.40 -5.55 -3.34
C VAL A 77 -0.27 -6.21 -2.55
N GLU A 78 0.69 -6.77 -3.26
CA GLU A 78 1.97 -7.16 -2.66
C GLU A 78 3.04 -6.12 -3.01
N LEU A 79 3.72 -5.63 -1.98
CA LEU A 79 4.75 -4.60 -2.07
C LEU A 79 6.07 -5.16 -1.55
N LYS A 80 7.18 -4.68 -2.12
CA LYS A 80 8.53 -4.89 -1.61
C LYS A 80 9.23 -3.55 -1.42
N ASP A 81 9.66 -3.26 -0.19
CA ASP A 81 10.60 -2.18 0.11
C ASP A 81 12.01 -2.63 -0.29
N GLN A 82 12.77 -1.76 -0.97
CA GLN A 82 14.15 -2.04 -1.38
C GLN A 82 15.17 -1.79 -0.25
N GLY A 83 14.70 -1.51 0.96
CA GLY A 83 15.49 -1.42 2.19
C GLY A 83 15.83 0.00 2.63
N ASP A 84 15.23 1.01 1.99
CA ASP A 84 15.42 2.43 2.32
C ASP A 84 14.14 3.15 2.74
N GLY A 85 12.97 2.46 2.73
CA GLY A 85 11.67 3.04 3.05
C GLY A 85 11.12 3.98 1.97
N ASN A 86 11.88 4.26 0.93
CA ASN A 86 11.60 5.25 -0.09
C ASN A 86 11.43 4.64 -1.49
N ASN A 87 11.98 3.46 -1.72
CA ASN A 87 11.96 2.77 -3.00
C ASN A 87 11.19 1.46 -2.90
N TRP A 88 10.10 1.36 -3.66
CA TRP A 88 9.12 0.31 -3.54
C TRP A 88 8.82 -0.35 -4.89
N THR A 89 8.63 -1.65 -4.88
CA THR A 89 8.19 -2.43 -6.04
C THR A 89 6.84 -3.06 -5.76
N THR A 90 5.87 -2.86 -6.66
CA THR A 90 4.65 -3.66 -6.70
C THR A 90 4.95 -5.03 -7.29
N LEU A 91 4.78 -6.08 -6.50
CA LEU A 91 5.03 -7.47 -6.90
C LEU A 91 3.80 -8.09 -7.55
N ASP A 92 2.63 -7.85 -6.96
CA ASP A 92 1.34 -8.36 -7.44
C ASP A 92 0.24 -7.35 -7.12
N ILE A 93 -0.80 -7.33 -7.96
CA ILE A 93 -2.01 -6.54 -7.75
C ILE A 93 -3.22 -7.29 -8.27
N LYS A 94 -4.25 -7.39 -7.43
CA LYS A 94 -5.55 -7.97 -7.77
C LYS A 94 -6.65 -7.02 -7.33
N ILE A 95 -7.64 -6.82 -8.20
CA ILE A 95 -8.85 -6.06 -7.93
C ILE A 95 -10.03 -6.93 -8.37
N GLU A 96 -10.97 -7.17 -7.46
CA GLU A 96 -12.13 -8.05 -7.62
C GLU A 96 -13.45 -7.27 -7.51
#